data_AF-A0A0B2SDA1-F1
#
_entry.id   AF-A0A0B2SDA1-F1
#
_cell.length_a   1.000
_cell.length_b   1.000
_cell.length_c   1.000
_cell.angle_alpha   90.00
_cell.angle_beta   90.00
_cell.angle_gamma   90.00
#
_symmetry.space_group_name_H-M   'P 1'
#
loop_
_entity.id
_entity.type
_entity.pdbx_description
1 polymer ?
#
loop_
_entity_poly.entity_id
_entity_poly.type
_entity_poly.pdbx_seq_one_letter_code
_entity_poly.pdbx_strand_id
1 'polypeptide(L)'
;MYQMEEERDVSSYELSEEKYDPLEEIHRVIQSVVQFDEYRRTQRKESHNLVRRFKFMLLLWEELHDLLQPFLEIGVTWLTKVKDVLLFTKDLLKLCSQGSKIHLALETEVVMITFQKVYDKLSQAFGDVPCDEIGILDEVKEQDIGQLSFIETLVEFMKEGSPENKECAASVLLELCSSNSSFTLTALHFEVYEYLMEIKQNGTNKAQRKANAVLDLISRSEQI
;
A
#
# COMPACT_ATOMS: atom_id res chain seq x y z
N MET A 1 -34.82 -22.22 61.14
CA MET A 1 -35.96 -21.59 60.44
C MET A 1 -35.54 -20.17 60.16
N TYR A 2 -34.94 -19.83 59.01
CA TYR A 2 -35.35 -20.13 57.65
C TYR A 2 -34.14 -20.37 56.73
N GLN A 3 -34.24 -21.38 55.88
CA GLN A 3 -33.55 -21.45 54.58
C GLN A 3 -34.23 -20.46 53.63
N MET A 4 -33.43 -19.77 52.81
CA MET A 4 -33.85 -19.37 51.47
C MET A 4 -32.68 -19.69 50.54
N GLU A 5 -32.93 -20.72 49.75
CA GLU A 5 -32.24 -21.02 48.51
C GLU A 5 -32.47 -19.87 47.53
N GLU A 6 -31.42 -19.46 46.82
CA GLU A 6 -31.59 -18.88 45.50
C GLU A 6 -30.39 -19.30 44.64
N GLU A 7 -30.45 -20.53 44.13
CA GLU A 7 -29.86 -20.85 42.83
C GLU A 7 -30.75 -20.21 41.75
N ARG A 8 -30.12 -19.41 40.87
CA ARG A 8 -30.46 -19.06 39.48
C ARG A 8 -29.53 -17.90 39.09
N ASP A 9 -28.92 -17.80 37.93
CA ASP A 9 -29.17 -18.45 36.65
C ASP A 9 -27.91 -18.37 35.78
N VAL A 10 -27.75 -19.37 34.93
CA VAL A 10 -26.76 -19.45 33.86
C VAL A 10 -27.19 -18.51 32.74
N SER A 11 -26.39 -17.49 32.42
CA SER A 11 -26.44 -16.84 31.12
C SER A 11 -25.07 -16.19 30.85
N SER A 12 -24.16 -16.85 30.13
CA SER A 12 -24.13 -16.96 28.67
C SER A 12 -24.14 -15.61 27.95
N TYR A 13 -23.09 -14.81 28.17
CA TYR A 13 -22.75 -13.73 27.25
C TYR A 13 -21.24 -13.74 26.98
N GLU A 14 -20.74 -14.84 26.43
CA GLU A 14 -19.62 -14.73 25.49
C GLU A 14 -20.20 -14.10 24.22
N LEU A 15 -20.42 -12.78 24.27
CA LEU A 15 -20.48 -11.97 23.07
C LEU A 15 -19.07 -12.01 22.52
N SER A 16 -18.89 -12.77 21.44
CA SER A 16 -17.77 -12.62 20.54
C SER A 16 -17.67 -11.14 20.20
N GLU A 17 -16.78 -10.42 20.86
CA GLU A 17 -16.30 -9.14 20.38
C GLU A 17 -15.74 -9.45 18.98
N GLU A 18 -16.51 -9.11 17.94
CA GLU A 18 -15.97 -9.00 16.59
C GLU A 18 -14.79 -8.04 16.72
N LYS A 19 -13.59 -8.61 16.82
CA LYS A 19 -12.34 -7.89 16.98
C LYS A 19 -12.27 -6.91 15.82
N TYR A 20 -12.55 -5.64 16.10
CA TYR A 20 -12.49 -4.57 15.11
C TYR A 20 -11.09 -4.62 14.51
N ASP A 21 -11.02 -5.05 13.25
CA ASP A 21 -9.76 -5.17 12.53
C ASP A 21 -9.65 -3.99 11.56
N PRO A 22 -8.82 -2.97 11.88
CA PRO A 22 -8.57 -1.85 10.97
C PRO A 22 -8.06 -2.32 9.61
N LEU A 23 -7.41 -3.48 9.51
CA LEU A 23 -6.89 -4.00 8.25
C LEU A 23 -7.94 -4.52 7.32
N GLU A 24 -8.88 -5.30 7.85
CA GLU A 24 -10.00 -5.79 7.06
C GLU A 24 -10.86 -4.61 6.57
N GLU A 25 -10.98 -3.55 7.38
CA GLU A 25 -11.70 -2.35 6.96
C GLU A 25 -10.94 -1.54 5.89
N ILE A 26 -9.62 -1.38 6.02
CA ILE A 26 -8.77 -0.76 4.98
C ILE A 26 -8.89 -1.55 3.68
N HIS A 27 -8.82 -2.87 3.77
CA HIS A 27 -8.97 -3.78 2.64
C HIS A 27 -10.32 -3.56 1.93
N ARG A 28 -11.43 -3.55 2.68
CA ARG A 28 -12.77 -3.26 2.17
C ARG A 28 -12.87 -1.89 1.50
N VAL A 29 -12.28 -0.85 2.10
CA VAL A 29 -12.29 0.51 1.52
C VAL A 29 -11.56 0.52 0.19
N ILE A 30 -10.36 -0.05 0.12
CA ILE A 30 -9.55 -0.11 -1.10
C ILE A 30 -10.29 -0.87 -2.19
N GLN A 31 -10.84 -2.06 -1.89
CA GLN A 31 -11.63 -2.85 -2.84
C GLN A 31 -12.81 -2.05 -3.39
N SER A 32 -13.53 -1.30 -2.54
CA SER A 32 -14.69 -0.52 -2.98
C SER A 32 -14.33 0.63 -3.94
N VAL A 33 -13.14 1.21 -3.80
CA VAL A 33 -12.63 2.27 -4.71
C VAL A 33 -12.23 1.70 -6.06
N VAL A 34 -11.75 0.46 -6.09
CA VAL A 34 -11.32 -0.24 -7.31
C VAL A 34 -12.49 -0.56 -8.24
N GLN A 35 -13.71 -0.71 -7.71
CA GLN A 35 -14.95 -0.98 -8.46
C GLN A 35 -15.55 0.27 -9.13
N PHE A 36 -14.86 1.41 -9.11
CA PHE A 36 -15.32 2.61 -9.81
C PHE A 36 -14.88 2.58 -11.28
N ASP A 37 -15.84 2.37 -12.17
CA ASP A 37 -15.56 2.06 -13.58
C ASP A 37 -15.48 3.28 -14.50
N GLU A 38 -16.14 4.39 -14.13
CA GLU A 38 -16.23 5.58 -14.97
C GLU A 38 -16.05 6.88 -14.20
N TYR A 39 -15.17 7.75 -14.74
CA TYR A 39 -14.95 9.11 -14.24
C TYR A 39 -15.21 10.16 -15.32
N ARG A 40 -15.71 11.33 -14.88
CA ARG A 40 -15.94 12.49 -15.76
C ARG A 40 -14.64 12.95 -16.41
N ARG A 41 -14.74 13.44 -17.66
CA ARG A 41 -13.57 13.81 -18.48
C ARG A 41 -12.60 14.77 -17.79
N THR A 42 -13.12 15.74 -17.04
CA THR A 42 -12.32 16.80 -16.39
C THR A 42 -11.42 16.26 -15.28
N GLN A 43 -11.89 15.31 -14.46
CA GLN A 43 -11.14 14.74 -13.34
C GLN A 43 -10.64 13.30 -13.58
N ARG A 44 -10.87 12.76 -14.79
CA ARG A 44 -10.59 11.36 -15.15
C ARG A 44 -9.16 10.94 -14.92
N LYS A 45 -8.21 11.82 -15.24
CA LYS A 45 -6.78 11.52 -15.11
C LYS A 45 -6.39 11.33 -13.65
N GLU A 46 -6.71 12.30 -12.81
CA GLU A 46 -6.38 12.27 -11.38
C GLU A 46 -7.12 11.14 -10.64
N SER A 47 -8.39 10.91 -10.99
CA SER A 47 -9.18 9.83 -10.41
C SER A 47 -8.56 8.46 -10.71
N HIS A 48 -8.21 8.19 -11.97
CA HIS A 48 -7.57 6.93 -12.33
C HIS A 48 -6.15 6.79 -11.76
N ASN A 49 -5.41 7.88 -11.56
CA ASN A 49 -4.11 7.82 -10.91
C ASN A 49 -4.24 7.35 -9.46
N LEU A 50 -5.21 7.88 -8.71
CA LEU A 50 -5.49 7.41 -7.35
C LEU A 50 -5.99 5.97 -7.32
N VAL A 51 -6.92 5.58 -8.20
CA VAL A 51 -7.39 4.18 -8.29
C VAL A 51 -6.24 3.22 -8.57
N ARG A 52 -5.33 3.56 -9.48
CA ARG A 52 -4.15 2.73 -9.74
C ARG A 52 -3.29 2.58 -8.48
N ARG A 53 -3.03 3.67 -7.77
CA ARG A 53 -2.28 3.62 -6.50
C ARG A 53 -2.99 2.77 -5.44
N PHE A 54 -4.31 2.83 -5.36
CA PHE A 54 -5.11 2.01 -4.46
C PHE A 54 -5.08 0.52 -4.86
N LYS A 55 -5.10 0.20 -6.15
CA LYS A 55 -4.87 -1.18 -6.64
C LYS A 55 -3.51 -1.71 -6.23
N PHE A 56 -2.47 -0.89 -6.31
CA PHE A 56 -1.15 -1.28 -5.81
C PHE A 56 -1.16 -1.48 -4.30
N MET A 57 -1.76 -0.56 -3.55
CA MET A 57 -1.90 -0.72 -2.10
C MET A 57 -2.67 -1.99 -1.72
N LEU A 58 -3.70 -2.38 -2.49
CA LEU A 58 -4.45 -3.62 -2.29
C LEU A 58 -3.54 -4.85 -2.35
N LEU A 59 -2.74 -4.93 -3.41
CA LEU A 59 -1.79 -6.03 -3.62
C LEU A 59 -0.72 -6.06 -2.51
N LEU A 60 -0.26 -4.90 -2.05
CA LEU A 60 0.66 -4.80 -0.91
C LEU A 60 -0.01 -5.23 0.41
N TRP A 61 -1.29 -4.95 0.57
CA TRP A 61 -2.04 -5.20 1.80
C TRP A 61 -2.37 -6.68 2.00
N GLU A 62 -2.73 -7.37 0.91
CA GLU A 62 -2.99 -8.81 0.90
C GLU A 62 -1.74 -9.58 1.39
N GLU A 63 -0.53 -9.14 0.99
CA GLU A 63 0.74 -9.72 1.44
C GLU A 63 1.14 -9.30 2.86
N LEU A 64 0.87 -8.05 3.26
CA LEU A 64 1.23 -7.52 4.59
C LEU A 64 0.32 -8.04 5.71
N HIS A 65 -0.92 -8.43 5.39
CA HIS A 65 -1.90 -8.93 6.35
C HIS A 65 -1.35 -10.11 7.18
N ASP A 66 -0.63 -11.03 6.51
CA ASP A 66 -0.10 -12.24 7.15
C ASP A 66 1.16 -11.97 7.99
N LEU A 67 1.88 -10.88 7.70
CA LEU A 67 3.14 -10.50 8.35
C LEU A 67 2.97 -9.58 9.55
N LEU A 68 1.84 -8.89 9.66
CA LEU A 68 1.65 -7.80 10.64
C LEU A 68 0.94 -8.24 11.95
N GLN A 69 0.58 -9.51 12.10
CA GLN A 69 0.08 -10.05 13.37
C GLN A 69 1.25 -10.53 14.27
N PRO A 70 1.30 -10.18 15.58
CA PRO A 70 0.37 -9.36 16.35
C PRO A 70 0.79 -7.88 16.47
N PHE A 71 -0.16 -6.96 16.25
CA PHE A 71 0.06 -5.51 16.27
C PHE A 71 0.34 -4.94 17.66
N LEU A 72 1.37 -4.07 17.77
CA LEU A 72 1.49 -3.13 18.88
C LEU A 72 0.48 -1.97 18.75
N GLU A 73 0.04 -1.44 19.90
CA GLU A 73 -0.96 -0.36 20.07
C GLU A 73 -0.67 0.91 19.24
N ILE A 74 0.61 1.17 18.94
CA ILE A 74 1.09 2.27 18.09
C ILE A 74 0.70 2.07 16.62
N GLY A 75 0.77 0.84 16.11
CA GLY A 75 0.37 0.49 14.74
C GLY A 75 -1.11 0.74 14.49
N VAL A 76 -1.98 0.47 15.48
CA VAL A 76 -3.43 0.71 15.37
C VAL A 76 -3.76 2.18 15.16
N THR A 77 -3.02 3.09 15.80
CA THR A 77 -3.23 4.54 15.64
C THR A 77 -2.82 5.00 14.24
N TRP A 78 -1.71 4.50 13.71
CA TRP A 78 -1.28 4.77 12.33
C TRP A 78 -2.28 4.19 11.31
N LEU A 79 -2.71 2.93 11.48
CA LEU A 79 -3.72 2.28 10.64
C LEU A 79 -5.02 3.07 10.61
N THR A 80 -5.46 3.58 11.76
CA THR A 80 -6.67 4.41 11.83
C THR A 80 -6.51 5.70 11.01
N LYS A 81 -5.34 6.35 11.06
CA LYS A 81 -5.04 7.53 10.22
C LYS A 81 -5.02 7.18 8.73
N VAL A 82 -4.39 6.06 8.35
CA VAL A 82 -4.37 5.57 6.96
C VAL A 82 -5.79 5.33 6.48
N LYS A 83 -6.60 4.60 7.25
CA LYS A 83 -8.02 4.35 6.97
C LYS A 83 -8.79 5.65 6.73
N ASP A 84 -8.62 6.64 7.59
CA ASP A 84 -9.34 7.92 7.46
C ASP A 84 -8.98 8.66 6.17
N VAL A 85 -7.69 8.62 5.76
CA VAL A 85 -7.25 9.20 4.49
C VAL A 85 -7.80 8.41 3.29
N LEU A 86 -7.89 7.08 3.39
CA LEU A 86 -8.48 6.23 2.34
C LEU A 86 -9.99 6.48 2.20
N LEU A 87 -10.72 6.65 3.31
CA LEU A 87 -12.14 7.02 3.32
C LEU A 87 -12.36 8.39 2.67
N PHE A 88 -11.56 9.38 3.05
CA PHE A 88 -11.61 10.72 2.45
C PHE A 88 -11.37 10.67 0.94
N THR A 89 -10.43 9.84 0.50
CA THR A 89 -10.14 9.64 -0.92
C THR A 89 -11.30 8.94 -1.64
N LYS A 90 -11.91 7.94 -1.02
CA LYS A 90 -13.09 7.24 -1.55
C LYS A 90 -14.24 8.20 -1.79
N ASP A 91 -14.51 9.12 -0.86
CA ASP A 91 -15.60 10.11 -1.01
C ASP A 91 -15.35 11.06 -2.18
N LEU A 92 -14.10 11.52 -2.36
CA LEU A 92 -13.71 12.33 -3.52
C LEU A 92 -13.90 11.56 -4.84
N LEU A 93 -13.48 10.30 -4.89
CA LEU A 93 -13.61 9.47 -6.09
C LEU A 93 -15.08 9.14 -6.39
N LYS A 94 -15.90 8.89 -5.37
CA LYS A 94 -17.35 8.70 -5.51
C LYS A 94 -18.02 9.97 -6.06
N LEU A 95 -17.62 11.15 -5.57
CA LEU A 95 -18.08 12.42 -6.13
C LEU A 95 -17.69 12.55 -7.61
N CYS A 96 -16.48 12.16 -7.99
CA CYS A 96 -16.00 12.23 -9.37
C CYS A 96 -16.64 11.20 -10.32
N SER A 97 -17.12 10.07 -9.80
CA SER A 97 -17.80 9.03 -10.60
C SER A 97 -19.32 9.26 -10.67
N GLN A 98 -19.96 9.55 -9.54
CA GLN A 98 -21.42 9.66 -9.42
C GLN A 98 -21.95 11.10 -9.50
N GLY A 99 -21.07 12.10 -9.42
CA GLY A 99 -21.46 13.51 -9.45
C GLY A 99 -22.12 13.95 -10.76
N SER A 100 -23.04 14.92 -10.64
CA SER A 100 -23.64 15.59 -11.79
C SER A 100 -22.56 16.29 -12.62
N LYS A 101 -22.69 16.24 -13.95
CA LYS A 101 -21.76 16.89 -14.88
C LYS A 101 -21.67 18.39 -14.67
N ILE A 102 -22.79 19.04 -14.35
CA ILE A 102 -22.86 20.49 -14.15
C ILE A 102 -22.18 20.85 -12.82
N HIS A 103 -22.46 20.13 -11.75
CA HIS A 103 -21.83 20.33 -10.45
C HIS A 103 -20.31 20.19 -10.53
N LEU A 104 -19.81 19.10 -11.13
CA LEU A 104 -18.37 18.84 -11.27
C LEU A 104 -17.65 19.81 -12.22
N ALA A 105 -18.38 20.44 -13.15
CA ALA A 105 -17.81 21.48 -14.01
C ALA A 105 -17.69 22.81 -13.26
N LEU A 106 -18.71 23.18 -12.47
CA LEU A 106 -18.73 24.41 -11.67
C LEU A 106 -17.74 24.38 -10.51
N GLU A 107 -17.61 23.23 -9.84
CA GLU A 107 -16.75 23.06 -8.67
C GLU A 107 -15.34 22.54 -9.02
N THR A 108 -14.90 22.69 -10.27
CA THR A 108 -13.63 22.09 -10.75
C THR A 108 -12.44 22.49 -9.88
N GLU A 109 -12.33 23.77 -9.52
CA GLU A 109 -11.22 24.28 -8.71
C GLU A 109 -11.24 23.67 -7.29
N VAL A 110 -12.40 23.64 -6.65
CA VAL A 110 -12.59 23.05 -5.31
C VAL A 110 -12.25 21.55 -5.32
N VAL A 111 -12.68 20.83 -6.34
CA VAL A 111 -12.39 19.40 -6.52
C VAL A 111 -10.88 19.18 -6.71
N MET A 112 -10.20 20.01 -7.50
CA MET A 112 -8.74 19.91 -7.71
C MET A 112 -7.93 20.25 -6.44
N ILE A 113 -8.35 21.26 -5.67
CA ILE A 113 -7.78 21.54 -4.34
C ILE A 113 -7.96 20.33 -3.43
N THR A 114 -9.10 19.63 -3.54
CA THR A 114 -9.37 18.42 -2.75
C THR A 114 -8.47 17.26 -3.18
N PHE A 115 -8.18 17.09 -4.48
CA PHE A 115 -7.18 16.13 -4.96
C PHE A 115 -5.79 16.43 -4.38
N GLN A 116 -5.35 17.69 -4.38
CA GLN A 116 -4.05 18.05 -3.79
C GLN A 116 -4.01 17.69 -2.30
N LYS A 117 -5.06 18.03 -1.55
CA LYS A 117 -5.18 17.66 -0.13
C LYS A 117 -5.13 16.15 0.10
N VAL A 118 -5.72 15.35 -0.79
CA VAL A 118 -5.62 13.88 -0.74
C VAL A 118 -4.17 13.44 -0.91
N TYR A 119 -3.46 13.96 -1.91
CA TYR A 119 -2.05 13.61 -2.13
C TYR A 119 -1.16 14.01 -0.94
N ASP A 120 -1.38 15.19 -0.36
CA ASP A 120 -0.61 15.67 0.80
C ASP A 120 -0.88 14.77 2.04
N LYS A 121 -2.15 14.45 2.30
CA LYS A 121 -2.56 13.57 3.40
C LYS A 121 -2.04 12.14 3.25
N LEU A 122 -2.06 11.58 2.04
CA LEU A 122 -1.48 10.28 1.76
C LEU A 122 0.02 10.33 2.03
N SER A 123 0.72 11.32 1.48
CA SER A 123 2.17 11.47 1.67
C SER A 123 2.54 11.62 3.15
N GLN A 124 1.75 12.37 3.92
CA GLN A 124 1.94 12.49 5.37
C GLN A 124 1.68 11.17 6.10
N ALA A 125 0.57 10.49 5.84
CA ALA A 125 0.24 9.22 6.50
C ALA A 125 1.28 8.12 6.23
N PHE A 126 1.88 8.12 5.03
CA PHE A 126 2.97 7.20 4.68
C PHE A 126 4.36 7.69 5.11
N GLY A 127 4.53 8.98 5.42
CA GLY A 127 5.77 9.51 6.02
C GLY A 127 5.83 9.29 7.53
N ASP A 128 4.67 9.28 8.20
CA ASP A 128 4.51 9.04 9.64
C ASP A 128 4.43 7.53 9.98
N VAL A 129 4.97 6.66 9.12
CA VAL A 129 5.02 5.22 9.41
C VAL A 129 5.92 5.03 10.64
N PRO A 130 5.42 4.40 11.72
CA PRO A 130 6.18 4.26 12.97
C PRO A 130 7.23 3.14 12.84
N CYS A 131 8.20 3.31 11.93
CA CYS A 131 9.24 2.32 11.62
C CYS A 131 10.09 1.93 12.83
N ASP A 132 10.32 2.86 13.76
CA ASP A 132 11.14 2.64 14.96
C ASP A 132 10.35 1.98 16.11
N GLU A 133 9.02 2.07 16.08
CA GLU A 133 8.11 1.60 17.15
C GLU A 133 7.37 0.30 16.77
N ILE A 134 7.30 -0.02 15.47
CA ILE A 134 7.07 -1.38 14.96
C ILE A 134 8.37 -2.15 15.21
N GLY A 135 8.60 -2.52 16.47
CA GLY A 135 9.86 -3.08 16.94
C GLY A 135 10.30 -4.32 16.17
N ILE A 136 11.21 -4.11 15.22
CA ILE A 136 12.33 -4.99 14.92
C ILE A 136 13.51 -4.04 14.70
N LEU A 137 14.28 -3.68 15.72
CA LEU A 137 15.53 -2.95 15.49
C LEU A 137 16.60 -3.22 16.55
N ASP A 138 16.45 -4.24 17.39
CA ASP A 138 17.55 -4.68 18.24
C ASP A 138 17.37 -6.14 18.70
N GLU A 139 17.60 -7.07 17.78
CA GLU A 139 18.21 -8.40 17.99
C GLU A 139 18.04 -9.24 16.70
N VAL A 140 18.96 -9.04 15.76
CA VAL A 140 19.46 -10.02 14.77
C VAL A 140 18.58 -11.29 14.58
N LYS A 141 17.60 -11.26 13.63
CA LYS A 141 17.25 -12.35 12.66
C LYS A 141 15.88 -12.31 11.97
N GLU A 142 14.92 -11.45 12.35
CA GLU A 142 13.55 -11.52 11.78
C GLU A 142 13.11 -10.28 10.98
N GLN A 143 14.00 -9.32 10.77
CA GLN A 143 13.74 -8.14 9.94
C GLN A 143 13.82 -8.43 8.44
N ASP A 144 14.32 -9.60 8.07
CA ASP A 144 14.57 -9.98 6.70
C ASP A 144 13.31 -10.52 6.00
N ILE A 145 12.44 -11.30 6.65
CA ILE A 145 11.46 -12.13 5.91
C ILE A 145 10.43 -11.29 5.13
N GLY A 146 9.86 -10.24 5.74
CA GLY A 146 8.81 -9.43 5.08
C GLY A 146 9.33 -8.43 4.03
N GLN A 147 10.56 -7.92 4.21
CA GLN A 147 11.19 -7.05 3.21
C GLN A 147 11.83 -7.88 2.09
N LEU A 148 12.35 -9.06 2.43
CA LEU A 148 12.77 -10.10 1.47
C LEU A 148 11.58 -10.49 0.60
N SER A 149 10.45 -10.89 1.20
CA SER A 149 9.26 -11.31 0.44
C SER A 149 8.74 -10.19 -0.45
N PHE A 150 8.73 -8.95 0.03
CA PHE A 150 8.29 -7.83 -0.79
C PHE A 150 9.22 -7.59 -1.99
N ILE A 151 10.53 -7.65 -1.81
CA ILE A 151 11.48 -7.52 -2.93
C ILE A 151 11.35 -8.73 -3.87
N GLU A 152 11.19 -9.95 -3.34
CA GLU A 152 10.94 -11.17 -4.13
C GLU A 152 9.71 -11.00 -5.03
N THR A 153 8.58 -10.54 -4.49
CA THR A 153 7.36 -10.26 -5.27
C THR A 153 7.60 -9.21 -6.35
N LEU A 154 8.35 -8.13 -6.06
CA LEU A 154 8.70 -7.14 -7.07
C LEU A 154 9.54 -7.76 -8.20
N VAL A 155 10.47 -8.66 -7.86
CA VAL A 155 11.30 -9.39 -8.82
C VAL A 155 10.44 -10.32 -9.67
N GLU A 156 9.49 -11.05 -9.08
CA GLU A 156 8.54 -11.90 -9.81
C GLU A 156 7.69 -11.09 -10.81
N PHE A 157 7.21 -9.90 -10.41
CA PHE A 157 6.52 -9.00 -11.33
C PHE A 157 7.42 -8.52 -12.48
N MET A 158 8.73 -8.35 -12.26
CA MET A 158 9.67 -8.03 -13.34
C MET A 158 9.89 -9.21 -14.30
N LYS A 159 9.86 -10.43 -13.77
CA LYS A 159 10.00 -11.67 -14.53
C LYS A 159 8.78 -11.94 -15.40
N GLU A 160 7.59 -12.02 -14.81
CA GLU A 160 6.39 -12.57 -15.48
C GLU A 160 5.24 -11.55 -15.64
N GLY A 161 5.37 -10.34 -15.10
CA GLY A 161 4.32 -9.32 -15.17
C GLY A 161 4.07 -8.76 -16.57
N SER A 162 2.92 -8.11 -16.75
CA SER A 162 2.62 -7.32 -17.95
C SER A 162 3.63 -6.16 -18.11
N PRO A 163 3.77 -5.56 -19.30
CA PRO A 163 4.67 -4.41 -19.50
C PRO A 163 4.46 -3.27 -18.49
N GLU A 164 3.22 -2.99 -18.09
CA GLU A 164 2.87 -2.01 -17.06
C GLU A 164 3.30 -2.45 -15.66
N ASN A 165 3.15 -3.73 -15.34
CA ASN A 165 3.58 -4.28 -14.04
C ASN A 165 5.10 -4.29 -13.93
N LYS A 166 5.83 -4.67 -14.99
CA LYS A 166 7.30 -4.60 -15.05
C LYS A 166 7.81 -3.17 -14.84
N GLU A 167 7.18 -2.19 -15.50
CA GLU A 167 7.51 -0.76 -15.31
C GLU A 167 7.28 -0.29 -13.87
N CYS A 168 6.15 -0.72 -13.28
CA CYS A 168 5.80 -0.29 -11.93
C CYS A 168 6.71 -0.93 -10.88
N ALA A 169 6.94 -2.25 -10.98
CA ALA A 169 7.87 -2.95 -10.11
C ALA A 169 9.25 -2.32 -10.17
N ALA A 170 9.75 -2.00 -11.37
CA ALA A 170 11.05 -1.33 -11.55
C ALA A 170 11.10 0.07 -10.92
N SER A 171 9.97 0.79 -10.86
CA SER A 171 9.90 2.08 -10.15
C SER A 171 9.96 1.93 -8.65
N VAL A 172 9.25 0.95 -8.08
CA VAL A 172 9.24 0.71 -6.63
C VAL A 172 10.61 0.23 -6.18
N LEU A 173 11.20 -0.72 -6.90
CA LEU A 173 12.54 -1.22 -6.60
C LEU A 173 13.59 -0.10 -6.67
N LEU A 174 13.47 0.82 -7.63
CA LEU A 174 14.35 1.98 -7.72
C LEU A 174 14.26 2.88 -6.48
N GLU A 175 13.06 3.14 -5.97
CA GLU A 175 12.87 3.95 -4.77
C GLU A 175 13.52 3.26 -3.55
N LEU A 176 13.26 1.96 -3.37
CA LEU A 176 13.86 1.16 -2.31
C LEU A 176 15.40 1.20 -2.38
N CYS A 177 15.98 0.81 -3.52
CA CYS A 177 17.44 0.79 -3.69
C CYS A 177 18.10 2.18 -3.57
N SER A 178 17.36 3.26 -3.85
CA SER A 178 17.87 4.63 -3.66
C SER A 178 17.87 5.05 -2.19
N SER A 179 16.97 4.50 -1.37
CA SER A 179 16.84 4.83 0.05
C SER A 179 17.85 4.08 0.93
N ASN A 180 18.14 2.81 0.61
CA ASN A 180 19.06 1.98 1.39
C ASN A 180 19.75 0.94 0.49
N SER A 181 21.07 0.84 0.59
CA SER A 181 21.88 -0.12 -0.16
C SER A 181 21.63 -1.57 0.23
N SER A 182 21.08 -1.86 1.42
CA SER A 182 20.68 -3.22 1.80
C SER A 182 19.63 -3.80 0.86
N PHE A 183 18.68 -2.98 0.37
CA PHE A 183 17.67 -3.41 -0.59
C PHE A 183 18.26 -3.79 -1.94
N THR A 184 19.35 -3.13 -2.35
CA THR A 184 20.09 -3.50 -3.56
C THR A 184 20.71 -4.89 -3.42
N LEU A 185 21.30 -5.19 -2.26
CA LEU A 185 21.86 -6.52 -1.96
C LEU A 185 20.76 -7.58 -1.91
N THR A 186 19.62 -7.27 -1.33
CA THR A 186 18.45 -8.17 -1.31
C THR A 186 17.89 -8.43 -2.71
N ALA A 187 17.77 -7.40 -3.54
CA ALA A 187 17.31 -7.58 -4.92
C ALA A 187 18.26 -8.45 -5.74
N LEU A 188 19.58 -8.32 -5.51
CA LEU A 188 20.60 -9.20 -6.09
C LEU A 188 20.48 -10.64 -5.59
N HIS A 189 20.14 -10.84 -4.31
CA HIS A 189 19.90 -12.17 -3.75
C HIS A 189 18.76 -12.90 -4.48
N PHE A 190 17.72 -12.16 -4.91
CA PHE A 190 16.63 -12.67 -5.73
C PHE A 190 16.91 -12.63 -7.25
N GLU A 191 18.17 -12.48 -7.66
CA GLU A 191 18.58 -12.56 -9.06
C GLU A 191 17.92 -11.51 -9.99
N VAL A 192 17.58 -10.33 -9.44
CA VAL A 192 16.86 -9.27 -10.20
C VAL A 192 17.59 -8.79 -11.47
N TYR A 193 18.91 -8.99 -11.54
CA TYR A 193 19.77 -8.42 -12.57
C TYR A 193 19.37 -8.85 -13.98
N GLU A 194 19.04 -10.14 -14.19
CA GLU A 194 18.64 -10.63 -15.51
C GLU A 194 17.33 -10.00 -16.00
N TYR A 195 16.36 -9.82 -15.10
CA TYR A 195 15.07 -9.22 -15.43
C TYR A 195 15.19 -7.72 -15.71
N LEU A 196 16.06 -7.01 -14.98
CA LEU A 196 16.38 -5.61 -15.29
C LEU A 196 17.04 -5.47 -16.66
N MET A 197 17.92 -6.41 -17.04
CA MET A 197 18.54 -6.43 -18.37
C MET A 197 17.53 -6.72 -19.47
N GLU A 198 16.57 -7.62 -19.25
CA GLU A 198 15.47 -7.87 -20.18
C GLU A 198 14.57 -6.62 -20.32
N ILE A 199 14.18 -5.98 -19.22
CA ILE A 199 13.37 -4.75 -19.22
C ILE A 199 14.12 -3.61 -19.93
N LYS A 200 15.43 -3.49 -19.72
CA LYS A 200 16.28 -2.52 -20.41
C LYS A 200 16.27 -2.71 -21.94
N GLN A 201 16.19 -3.95 -22.41
CA GLN A 201 16.20 -4.26 -23.85
C GLN A 201 14.80 -4.16 -24.48
N ASN A 202 13.78 -4.67 -23.79
CA ASN A 202 12.46 -4.94 -24.38
C ASN A 202 11.32 -4.09 -23.78
N GLY A 203 11.56 -3.39 -22.67
CA GLY A 203 10.56 -2.62 -21.95
C GLY A 203 10.14 -1.33 -22.64
N THR A 204 9.11 -0.67 -22.10
CA THR A 204 8.70 0.68 -22.53
C THR A 204 9.82 1.70 -22.26
N ASN A 205 9.81 2.84 -22.95
CA ASN A 205 10.78 3.93 -22.70
C ASN A 205 10.88 4.33 -21.21
N LYS A 206 9.78 4.21 -20.45
CA LYS A 206 9.76 4.50 -19.03
C LYS A 206 10.36 3.36 -18.21
N ALA A 207 9.97 2.11 -18.50
CA ALA A 207 10.53 0.92 -17.86
C ALA A 207 12.05 0.84 -18.06
N GLN A 208 12.53 1.10 -19.28
CA GLN A 208 13.97 1.13 -19.59
C GLN A 208 14.73 2.17 -18.75
N ARG A 209 14.20 3.38 -18.59
CA ARG A 209 14.83 4.42 -17.76
C ARG A 209 14.94 3.99 -16.30
N LYS A 210 13.90 3.34 -15.77
CA LYS A 210 13.87 2.85 -14.38
C LYS A 210 14.84 1.69 -14.20
N ALA A 211 14.82 0.71 -15.11
CA ALA A 211 15.73 -0.42 -15.08
C ALA A 211 17.20 0.03 -15.17
N ASN A 212 17.54 0.98 -16.05
CA ASN A 212 18.89 1.54 -16.11
C ASN A 212 19.31 2.22 -14.80
N ALA A 213 18.41 2.97 -14.15
CA ALA A 213 18.73 3.61 -12.88
C ALA A 213 18.99 2.60 -11.75
N VAL A 214 18.24 1.48 -11.70
CA VAL A 214 18.49 0.41 -10.73
C VAL A 214 19.83 -0.29 -11.03
N LEU A 215 20.11 -0.59 -12.29
CA LEU A 215 21.39 -1.17 -12.72
C LEU A 215 22.58 -0.27 -12.35
N ASP A 216 22.42 1.05 -12.47
CA ASP A 216 23.45 2.01 -12.04
C ASP A 216 23.67 1.96 -10.52
N LEU A 217 22.62 1.79 -9.71
CA LEU A 217 22.75 1.63 -8.25
C LEU A 217 23.47 0.32 -7.90
N ILE A 218 23.13 -0.78 -8.57
CA ILE A 218 23.81 -2.08 -8.42
C ILE A 218 25.31 -1.94 -8.69
N SER A 219 25.68 -1.27 -9.79
CA SER A 219 27.09 -1.08 -10.17
C SER A 219 27.90 -0.30 -9.13
N ARG A 220 27.24 0.55 -8.33
CA ARG A 220 27.86 1.32 -7.24
C ARG A 220 27.99 0.50 -5.97
N SER A 221 27.05 -0.40 -5.70
CA SER A 221 27.13 -1.30 -4.55
C SER A 221 28.20 -2.39 -4.70
N GLU A 222 28.54 -2.81 -5.93
CA GLU A 222 29.62 -3.77 -6.19
C GLU A 222 31.04 -3.20 -6.02
N GLN A 223 31.17 -1.89 -5.79
CA GLN A 223 32.47 -1.20 -5.60
C GLN A 223 32.83 -0.96 -4.12
N ILE A 224 32.00 -1.45 -3.19
CA ILE A 224 32.17 -1.35 -1.73
C ILE A 224 32.69 -2.69 -1.20
#